data_AF-B5W0R7-F1
#
_entry.id   AF-B5W0R7-F1
#
_cell.length_a   1.000
_cell.length_b   1.000
_cell.length_c   1.000
_cell.angle_alpha   90.00
_cell.angle_beta   90.00
_cell.angle_gamma   90.00
#
_symmetry.space_group_name_H-M   'P 1'
#
loop_
_entity.id
_entity.type
_entity.pdbx_description
1 polymer ?
#
loop_
_entity_poly.entity_id
_entity_poly.type
_entity_poly.pdbx_seq_one_letter_code
_entity_poly.pdbx_strand_id
1 'polypeptide(L)'
;MMKIISMDVMSTGVIAYYVLIASRDGFFTPIIGNARDNGNYADPVPQAVILTAIVIGFSVQALMLVGVMKLARDNPTLETDEIEKNNTP
;
A
#
# COMPACT_ATOMS: atom_id res chain seq x y z
N MET A 1 13.79 -7.58 -6.27
CA MET A 1 12.84 -8.05 -5.23
C MET A 1 12.75 -7.12 -4.02
N MET A 2 13.85 -6.83 -3.30
CA MET A 2 13.81 -5.96 -2.11
C MET A 2 13.15 -4.59 -2.34
N LYS A 3 13.36 -3.97 -3.51
CA LYS A 3 12.73 -2.69 -3.87
C LYS A 3 11.19 -2.77 -3.85
N ILE A 4 10.60 -3.89 -4.32
CA ILE A 4 9.14 -4.10 -4.31
C ILE A 4 8.62 -4.27 -2.89
N ILE A 5 9.32 -5.06 -2.06
CA ILE A 5 8.96 -5.26 -0.65
C ILE A 5 9.06 -3.94 0.12
N SER A 6 10.09 -3.13 -0.16
CA SER A 6 10.26 -1.82 0.48
C SER A 6 9.10 -0.87 0.15
N MET A 7 8.57 -0.94 -1.07
CA MET A 7 7.40 -0.17 -1.49
C MET A 7 6.12 -0.63 -0.78
N ASP A 8 5.96 -1.93 -0.52
CA ASP A 8 4.86 -2.48 0.30
C ASP A 8 4.90 -1.96 1.75
N VAL A 9 6.08 -2.03 2.38
CA VAL A 9 6.29 -1.54 3.75
C VAL A 9 6.00 -0.05 3.85
N MET A 10 6.44 0.73 2.86
CA MET A 10 6.15 2.17 2.80
C MET A 10 4.64 2.43 2.70
N SER A 11 3.92 1.72 1.82
CA SER A 11 2.47 1.84 1.68
C SER A 11 1.75 1.53 3.01
N THR A 12 2.12 0.43 3.65
CA THR A 12 1.58 0.03 4.96
C THR A 12 1.86 1.07 6.04
N GLY A 13 3.06 1.69 6.03
CA GLY A 13 3.42 2.77 6.95
C GLY A 13 2.55 4.02 6.78
N VAL A 14 2.26 4.42 5.53
CA VAL A 14 1.36 5.55 5.23
C VAL A 14 -0.07 5.23 5.70
N ILE A 15 -0.55 4.01 5.47
CA ILE A 15 -1.87 3.57 5.95
C ILE A 15 -1.95 3.64 7.48
N ALA A 16 -0.94 3.12 8.18
CA ALA A 16 -0.90 3.17 9.65
C ALA A 16 -0.91 4.61 10.19
N TYR A 17 -0.21 5.52 9.52
CA TYR A 17 -0.24 6.95 9.86
C TYR A 17 -1.63 7.57 9.66
N TYR A 18 -2.33 7.22 8.57
CA TYR A 18 -3.69 7.65 8.33
C TYR A 18 -4.68 7.12 9.38
N VAL A 19 -4.53 5.86 9.80
CA VAL A 19 -5.34 5.28 10.88
C VAL A 19 -5.13 6.06 12.18
N LEU A 20 -3.87 6.39 12.53
CA LEU A 20 -3.56 7.20 13.72
C LEU A 20 -4.24 8.58 13.70
N ILE A 21 -4.33 9.22 12.54
CA ILE A 21 -5.03 10.51 12.39
C ILE A 21 -6.54 10.30 12.55
N ALA A 22 -7.10 9.29 11.90
CA ALA A 22 -8.54 9.00 11.92
C ALA A 22 -9.06 8.64 13.33
N SER A 23 -8.21 8.01 14.15
CA SER A 23 -8.54 7.58 15.52
C SER A 23 -8.41 8.67 16.58
N ARG A 24 -8.05 9.92 16.22
CA ARG A 24 -7.88 11.01 17.21
C ARG A 24 -9.20 11.44 17.84
N ASP A 25 -10.24 11.59 17.04
CA ASP A 25 -11.53 12.11 17.50
C ASP A 25 -12.44 11.01 18.04
N GLY A 26 -12.14 9.75 17.74
CA GLY A 26 -12.92 8.59 18.19
C GLY A 26 -12.33 7.26 17.77
N PHE A 27 -12.66 6.20 18.51
CA PHE A 27 -12.17 4.84 18.25
C PHE A 27 -13.25 3.90 17.68
N PHE A 28 -14.53 4.32 17.71
CA PHE A 28 -15.62 3.48 17.21
C PHE A 28 -15.70 3.52 15.68
N THR A 29 -15.95 2.39 15.06
CA THR A 29 -16.14 2.28 13.61
C THR A 29 -17.36 3.11 13.17
N PRO A 30 -17.27 3.94 12.12
CA PRO A 30 -18.33 4.85 11.67
C PRO A 30 -19.44 4.07 10.92
N ILE A 31 -20.08 3.15 11.62
CA ILE A 31 -21.21 2.36 11.15
C ILE A 31 -22.35 2.66 12.10
N ILE A 32 -23.38 3.35 11.59
CA ILE A 32 -24.57 3.71 12.36
C ILE A 32 -25.40 2.43 12.55
N GLY A 33 -25.47 1.94 13.80
CA GLY A 33 -26.31 0.82 14.20
C GLY A 33 -27.61 1.26 14.88
N ASN A 34 -28.44 0.28 15.27
CA ASN A 34 -29.71 0.52 15.99
C ASN A 34 -29.52 0.87 17.49
N ALA A 35 -28.29 0.82 18.00
CA ALA A 35 -27.98 1.06 19.40
C ALA A 35 -27.56 2.52 19.62
N ARG A 36 -28.03 3.08 20.74
CA ARG A 36 -27.78 4.42 21.26
C ARG A 36 -26.31 4.64 21.68
N ASP A 37 -25.36 4.25 20.85
CA ASP A 37 -23.95 4.45 21.13
C ASP A 37 -23.60 5.90 20.76
N ASN A 38 -23.75 6.78 21.74
CA ASN A 38 -23.17 8.13 21.75
C ASN A 38 -21.63 8.06 21.92
N GLY A 39 -20.99 7.05 21.33
CA GLY A 39 -19.55 6.87 21.36
C GLY A 39 -18.89 7.78 20.33
N ASN A 40 -17.69 8.27 20.64
CA ASN A 40 -16.90 9.01 19.68
C ASN A 40 -16.49 8.09 18.51
N TYR A 41 -17.09 8.32 17.34
CA TYR A 41 -16.78 7.65 16.09
C TYR A 41 -15.47 8.18 15.49
N ALA A 42 -14.70 7.29 14.89
CA ALA A 42 -13.54 7.67 14.08
C ALA A 42 -14.00 8.39 12.80
N ASP A 43 -13.17 9.28 12.26
CA ASP A 43 -13.50 10.05 11.06
C ASP A 43 -13.69 9.09 9.85
N PRO A 44 -14.85 9.10 9.17
CA PRO A 44 -15.10 8.25 8.01
C PRO A 44 -14.32 8.68 6.76
N VAL A 45 -13.87 9.95 6.67
CA VAL A 45 -13.20 10.48 5.47
C VAL A 45 -11.83 9.82 5.26
N PRO A 46 -10.91 9.77 6.26
CA PRO A 46 -9.67 9.01 6.14
C PRO A 46 -9.87 7.52 5.83
N GLN A 47 -10.93 6.89 6.36
CA GLN A 47 -11.20 5.46 6.13
C GLN A 47 -11.51 5.15 4.67
N ALA A 48 -12.33 5.98 4.02
CA ALA A 48 -12.61 5.84 2.59
C ALA A 48 -11.32 6.01 1.75
N VAL A 49 -10.47 6.99 2.11
CA VAL A 49 -9.18 7.23 1.43
C VAL A 49 -8.24 6.03 1.59
N ILE A 50 -8.13 5.46 2.79
CA ILE A 50 -7.31 4.27 3.05
C ILE A 50 -7.76 3.09 2.17
N LEU A 51 -9.07 2.84 2.08
CA LEU A 51 -9.59 1.72 1.27
C LEU A 51 -9.22 1.87 -0.21
N THR A 52 -9.32 3.09 -0.76
CA THR A 52 -8.87 3.37 -2.13
C THR A 52 -7.36 3.20 -2.28
N ALA A 53 -6.57 3.69 -1.32
CA ALA A 53 -5.11 3.57 -1.35
C ALA A 53 -4.64 2.11 -1.32
N ILE A 54 -5.29 1.24 -0.54
CA ILE A 54 -4.99 -0.20 -0.49
C ILE A 54 -5.17 -0.85 -1.87
N VAL A 55 -6.29 -0.59 -2.54
CA VAL A 55 -6.58 -1.18 -3.86
C VAL A 55 -5.59 -0.70 -4.92
N ILE A 56 -5.22 0.58 -4.89
CA ILE A 56 -4.18 1.14 -5.78
C ILE A 56 -2.83 0.49 -5.49
N GLY A 57 -2.43 0.41 -4.22
CA GLY A 57 -1.17 -0.20 -3.80
C GLY A 57 -1.05 -1.65 -4.24
N PHE A 58 -2.11 -2.44 -4.04
CA PHE A 58 -2.18 -3.83 -4.50
C PHE A 58 -2.05 -3.95 -6.03
N SER A 59 -2.72 -3.06 -6.78
CA SER A 59 -2.66 -3.05 -8.25
C SER A 59 -1.24 -2.75 -8.76
N VAL A 60 -0.54 -1.79 -8.14
CA VAL A 60 0.84 -1.45 -8.48
C VAL A 60 1.80 -2.59 -8.12
N GLN A 61 1.60 -3.26 -6.99
CA GLN A 61 2.39 -4.45 -6.61
C GLN A 61 2.24 -5.59 -7.62
N ALA A 62 1.02 -5.90 -8.03
CA ALA A 62 0.76 -6.91 -9.04
C ALA A 62 1.48 -6.59 -10.35
N LEU A 63 1.42 -5.33 -10.81
CA LEU A 63 2.11 -4.88 -12.02
C LEU A 63 3.64 -5.02 -11.88
N MET A 64 4.21 -4.59 -10.76
CA MET A 64 5.65 -4.72 -10.50
C MET A 64 6.11 -6.18 -10.47
N LEU A 65 5.33 -7.08 -9.86
CA LEU A 65 5.64 -8.51 -9.84
C LEU A 65 5.64 -9.11 -11.23
N VAL A 66 4.63 -8.80 -12.05
CA VAL A 66 4.59 -9.25 -13.46
C VAL A 66 5.79 -8.69 -14.23
N GLY A 67 6.16 -7.43 -14.00
CA GLY A 67 7.34 -6.81 -14.58
C GLY A 67 8.63 -7.56 -14.22
N VAL A 68 8.82 -7.89 -12.94
CA VAL A 68 9.99 -8.67 -12.47
C VAL A 68 9.98 -10.10 -13.02
N MET A 69 8.82 -10.76 -13.10
CA MET A 69 8.71 -12.09 -13.71
C MET A 69 9.12 -12.08 -15.18
N LYS A 70 8.73 -11.05 -15.93
CA LYS A 70 9.16 -10.87 -17.33
C LYS A 70 10.66 -10.60 -17.40
N LEU A 71 11.17 -9.69 -16.57
CA LEU A 71 12.59 -9.35 -16.53
C LEU A 71 13.46 -10.57 -16.19
N ALA A 72 13.03 -11.41 -15.24
CA ALA A 72 13.70 -12.65 -14.84
C ALA A 72 13.73 -13.71 -15.95
N ARG A 73 12.77 -13.65 -16.89
CA ARG A 73 12.74 -14.56 -18.05
C ARG A 73 13.74 -14.12 -19.12
N ASP A 74 13.90 -12.80 -19.29
CA ASP A 74 14.72 -12.23 -20.35
C ASP A 74 16.19 -11.99 -19.90
N ASN A 75 16.46 -11.92 -18.60
CA ASN A 75 17.79 -11.67 -18.04
C ASN A 75 18.22 -12.78 -17.07
N PRO A 76 19.51 -13.18 -17.08
CA PRO A 76 20.04 -14.19 -16.18
C PRO A 76 20.17 -13.72 -14.72
N THR A 77 20.10 -12.40 -14.48
CA THR A 77 20.20 -11.79 -13.16
C THR A 77 19.06 -10.77 -12.96
N LEU A 78 18.67 -10.58 -11.71
CA LEU A 78 17.73 -9.54 -11.26
C LEU A 78 18.43 -8.38 -10.54
N GLU A 79 19.77 -8.36 -10.57
CA GLU A 79 20.56 -7.24 -10.07
C GLU A 79 20.45 -6.05 -11.02
N THR A 80 20.08 -4.89 -10.47
CA THR A 80 19.74 -3.73 -11.32
C THR A 80 20.99 -3.16 -11.99
N ASP A 81 22.10 -3.09 -11.25
CA ASP A 81 23.38 -2.57 -11.72
C ASP A 81 23.95 -3.39 -12.89
N GLU A 82 23.76 -4.70 -12.88
CA GLU A 82 24.25 -5.59 -13.94
C GLU A 82 23.39 -5.49 -15.21
N ILE A 83 22.07 -5.32 -15.07
CA ILE A 83 21.16 -5.13 -16.20
C ILE A 83 21.45 -3.79 -16.89
N GLU A 84 21.73 -2.72 -16.15
CA GLU A 84 22.05 -1.40 -16.71
C GLU A 84 23.38 -1.40 -17.49
N LYS A 85 24.42 -2.09 -16.98
CA LYS A 85 25.70 -2.24 -17.69
C LYS A 85 25.58 -3.02 -18.99
N ASN A 86 24.74 -4.06 -19.05
CA ASN A 86 24.55 -4.86 -20.26
C ASN A 86 23.71 -4.16 -21.34
N ASN A 87 23.00 -3.09 -20.99
CA ASN A 87 22.07 -2.37 -21.88
C ASN A 87 22.45 -0.90 -22.09
N THR A 88 23.66 -0.49 -21.68
CA THR A 88 24.22 0.83 -21.98
C THR A 88 24.87 0.82 -23.38
N PRO A 89 24.63 1.85 -24.22
CA PRO A 89 25.24 1.94 -25.56
C PRO A 89 26.74 2.22 -25.52
#